data_AF-A0A7C1KEZ2-F1
#
_entry.id   AF-A0A7C1KEZ2-F1
#
_cell.length_a   1.000
_cell.length_b   1.000
_cell.length_c   1.000
_cell.angle_alpha   90.00
_cell.angle_beta   90.00
_cell.angle_gamma   90.00
#
_symmetry.space_group_name_H-M   'P 1'
#
loop_
_entity.id
_entity.type
_entity.pdbx_description
1 polymer ?
#
loop_
_entity_poly.entity_id
_entity_poly.type
_entity_poly.pdbx_seq_one_letter_code
_entity_poly.pdbx_strand_id
1 'polypeptide(L)' 'MTFQLRPKIEEADPRIPQSPYTHGLLAGLADGSVRMISPQISPQTFWAAVTPNGGEVLGPDW' A
#
# COMPACT_ATOMS: atom_id res chain seq x y z
N MET A 1 -0.82 -5.96 8.70
CA MET A 1 0.00 -6.13 7.47
C MET A 1 -0.66 -5.31 6.37
N THR A 2 0.11 -4.60 5.53
CA THR A 2 -0.40 -3.75 4.43
C THR A 2 0.01 -4.33 3.07
N PHE A 3 1.31 -4.40 2.80
CA PHE A 3 1.90 -4.99 1.61
C PHE A 3 3.22 -5.69 1.95
N GLN A 4 3.72 -6.55 1.05
CA GLN A 4 5.03 -7.20 1.22
C GLN A 4 6.11 -6.50 0.40
N LEU A 5 7.25 -6.23 1.05
CA LEU A 5 8.41 -5.59 0.46
C LEU A 5 9.41 -6.65 0.01
N ARG A 6 9.53 -6.85 -1.30
CA ARG A 6 10.46 -7.78 -1.95
C ARG A 6 10.50 -9.16 -1.26
N PRO A 7 9.36 -9.84 -1.03
CA PRO A 7 9.40 -11.17 -0.46
C PRO A 7 10.05 -12.14 -1.46
N LYS A 8 10.59 -13.24 -0.94
CA LYS A 8 10.91 -14.38 -1.79
C LYS A 8 9.63 -15.00 -2.33
N ILE A 9 9.72 -15.63 -3.49
CA ILE A 9 8.57 -16.28 -4.14
C ILE A 9 7.90 -17.30 -3.20
N GLU A 10 8.69 -18.02 -2.40
CA GLU A 10 8.21 -19.01 -1.43
C GLU A 10 7.50 -18.42 -0.19
N GLU A 11 7.71 -17.12 0.09
CA GLU A 11 7.17 -16.40 1.25
C GLU A 11 6.09 -15.38 0.85
N ALA A 12 5.86 -15.19 -0.45
CA ALA A 12 4.89 -14.25 -0.97
C ALA A 12 3.47 -14.73 -0.68
N ASP A 13 2.69 -13.89 -0.01
CA ASP A 13 1.25 -14.09 0.17
C ASP A 13 0.51 -13.41 -0.99
N PRO A 14 -0.07 -14.18 -1.92
CA PRO A 14 -0.73 -13.64 -3.11
C PRO A 14 -2.01 -12.85 -2.77
N ARG A 15 -2.48 -12.87 -1.52
CA ARG A 15 -3.70 -12.17 -1.09
C ARG A 15 -3.46 -10.69 -0.77
N ILE A 16 -2.20 -10.27 -0.69
CA ILE A 16 -1.83 -8.89 -0.38
C ILE A 16 -0.92 -8.30 -1.46
N PRO A 17 -0.89 -6.97 -1.61
CA PRO A 17 -0.04 -6.31 -2.60
C PRO A 17 1.44 -6.61 -2.36
N GLN A 18 2.17 -6.72 -3.48
CA GLN A 18 3.59 -7.02 -3.51
C GLN A 18 4.35 -5.84 -4.11
N SER A 19 5.42 -5.40 -3.47
CA SER A 19 6.37 -4.46 -4.06
C SER A 19 7.68 -5.16 -4.39
N PRO A 20 8.17 -5.11 -5.64
CA PRO A 20 9.51 -5.58 -5.98
C PRO A 20 10.60 -4.61 -5.51
N TYR A 21 10.24 -3.39 -5.10
CA TYR A 21 11.16 -2.34 -4.70
C TYR A 21 11.49 -2.40 -3.20
N THR A 22 12.59 -1.76 -2.81
CA THR A 22 13.03 -1.69 -1.40
C THR A 22 12.50 -0.46 -0.65
N HIS A 23 11.91 0.51 -1.34
CA HIS A 23 11.57 1.81 -0.76
C HIS A 23 10.08 1.99 -0.45
N GLY A 24 9.22 1.07 -0.89
CA GLY A 24 7.77 1.19 -0.70
C GLY A 24 6.98 0.53 -1.81
N LEU A 25 5.67 0.77 -1.84
CA LEU A 25 4.75 0.29 -2.86
C LEU A 25 4.37 1.43 -3.81
N LEU A 26 4.58 1.25 -5.12
CA LEU A 26 4.05 2.18 -6.11
C LEU A 26 2.54 1.96 -6.26
N ALA A 27 1.77 3.02 -6.06
CA ALA A 27 0.32 3.04 -6.21
C ALA A 27 -0.10 4.07 -7.25
N GLY A 28 -0.89 3.63 -8.24
CA GLY A 28 -1.58 4.53 -9.16
C GLY A 28 -2.87 5.03 -8.54
N LEU A 29 -3.10 6.34 -8.62
CA LEU A 29 -4.32 6.98 -8.13
C LEU A 29 -5.30 7.26 -9.28
N ALA A 30 -6.57 7.46 -8.95
CA ALA A 30 -7.63 7.72 -9.94
C ALA A 30 -7.44 9.03 -10.72
N ASP A 31 -6.61 9.95 -10.21
CA ASP A 31 -6.22 11.19 -10.90
C ASP A 31 -5.06 11.01 -11.90
N GLY A 32 -4.58 9.77 -12.09
CA GLY A 32 -3.47 9.43 -12.98
C GLY A 32 -2.08 9.67 -12.40
N SER A 33 -1.97 10.20 -11.18
CA SER A 33 -0.69 10.30 -10.48
C SER A 33 -0.23 8.95 -9.92
N VAL A 34 1.09 8.80 -9.75
CA VAL A 34 1.69 7.64 -9.08
C VAL A 34 2.40 8.13 -7.83
N ARG A 35 2.13 7.47 -6.70
CA ARG A 35 2.76 7.77 -5.42
C ARG A 35 3.48 6.54 -4.85
N MET A 36 4.55 6.80 -4.09
CA MET A 36 5.25 5.76 -3.34
C MET A 36 4.68 5.70 -1.92
N ILE A 37 4.04 4.58 -1.58
CA ILE A 37 3.55 4.33 -0.23
C ILE A 37 4.71 3.79 0.62
N SER A 38 4.98 4.47 1.72
CA SER A 38 6.02 4.10 2.69
C SER A 38 5.74 2.73 3.32
N PRO A 39 6.75 1.87 3.54
CA PRO A 39 6.59 0.63 4.32
C PRO A 39 6.30 0.90 5.81
N GLN A 40 6.47 2.15 6.27
CA GLN A 40 6.08 2.58 7.63
C GLN A 40 4.63 3.07 7.71
N ILE A 41 3.86 3.07 6.61
CA ILE A 41 2.45 3.44 6.64
C ILE A 41 1.69 2.58 7.65
N SER A 42 0.84 3.22 8.44
CA SER A 42 -0.03 2.54 9.38
C SER A 42 -1.06 1.69 8.61
N PRO A 43 -1.40 0.50 9.12
CA PRO A 43 -2.44 -0.33 8.53
C PRO A 43 -3.77 0.41 8.37
N GLN A 44 -4.10 1.27 9.34
CA GLN A 44 -5.32 2.08 9.33
C GLN A 44 -5.36 3.01 8.11
N THR A 45 -4.30 3.79 7.88
CA THR A 45 -4.23 4.71 6.73
C THR A 45 -4.21 3.97 5.41
N PHE A 46 -3.45 2.87 5.31
CA PHE A 46 -3.40 2.06 4.09
C PHE A 46 -4.77 1.49 3.71
N TRP A 47 -5.47 0.86 4.67
CA TRP A 47 -6.75 0.22 4.39
C TRP A 47 -7.89 1.23 4.18
N ALA A 48 -7.84 2.37 4.87
CA ALA A 48 -8.75 3.49 4.63
C ALA A 48 -8.61 4.04 3.19
N ALA A 49 -7.40 4.11 2.65
CA ALA A 49 -7.16 4.63 1.31
C ALA A 49 -7.68 3.73 0.17
N VAL A 50 -7.96 2.45 0.45
CA VAL A 50 -8.40 1.47 -0.56
C VAL A 50 -9.86 1.02 -0.39
N THR A 51 -10.62 1.62 0.52
CA THR A 51 -12.05 1.30 0.63
C THR A 51 -12.79 1.75 -0.64
N PRO A 52 -13.55 0.86 -1.31
CA PRO A 52 -14.25 1.20 -2.55
C PRO A 52 -15.26 2.36 -2.42
N ASN A 53 -15.92 2.48 -1.28
CA ASN A 53 -16.87 3.57 -1.04
C ASN A 53 -16.17 4.92 -0.80
N GLY A 54 -14.93 4.90 -0.34
CA GLY A 54 -14.16 6.07 0.05
C GLY A 54 -14.78 6.88 1.21
N GLY A 55 -14.17 8.04 1.49
CA GLY A 55 -14.63 9.00 2.50
C GLY A 55 -14.05 8.78 3.89
N GLU A 56 -13.19 7.78 4.07
CA GLU A 56 -12.43 7.58 5.31
C GLU A 56 -11.45 8.72 5.58
N VAL A 57 -11.20 8.96 6.86
CA VAL A 57 -10.13 9.86 7.29
C VAL A 57 -8.81 9.10 7.23
N LEU A 58 -7.93 9.54 6.34
CA LEU A 58 -6.56 9.04 6.29
C LEU A 58 -5.76 9.59 7.46
N GLY A 59 -4.86 8.77 8.02
CA GLY A 59 -3.97 9.21 9.07
C GLY A 59 -2.93 10.23 8.58
N PRO A 60 -2.16 10.81 9.50
CA PRO A 60 -1.15 11.83 9.19
C PRO A 60 0.06 11.30 8.40
N ASP A 61 0.09 10.01 8.13
CA ASP A 61 1.14 9.24 7.46
C ASP A 61 0.80 8.87 6.00
N TRP A 62 -0.24 9.50 5.43
CA TRP A 62 -0.57 9.46 4.00
C TRP A 62 0.30 10.40 3.16
#